data_AF-A0A072U1K0-F1
#
_entry.id   AF-A0A072U1K0-F1
#
_cell.length_a   1.000
_cell.length_b   1.000
_cell.length_c   1.000
_cell.angle_alpha   90.00
_cell.angle_beta   90.00
_cell.angle_gamma   90.00
#
_symmetry.space_group_name_H-M   'P 1'
#
loop_
_entity.id
_entity.type
_entity.pdbx_description
1 polymer ?
#
loop_
_entity_poly.entity_id
_entity_poly.type
_entity_poly.pdbx_seq_one_letter_code
_entity_poly.pdbx_strand_id
1 'polypeptide(L)'
;MEDFNHHLSALSASLQSIPTSDSFRFHYNLPEFRHLIDQLTQKSQSMLNQIGSSDHIWGHNSSFPVDVDDGYEWMVNANDDVLELVDEVVDEFHRVLMEQDMEKGEDGFFKIKKERKGLILWGDDHGNETKKKVSFHVHTLRKPQYHYNLAVDNSNQPFEHVWLEKEKTEDGERFIHPLEYYSVLDFVDKNSIESLVPVKPPPLEFTPFKLVEDVKGLKELAAKLSLVDEFAVDLEHNQYRSFQGLTCLMQISTRTEDFIVDTLKLRDHVGKHLRDVFMDPTKKKVLHGADRDIVWLQRDFGIYICNMFDTGQASRVLKMERYSLQHLLQHFCGVTANKEYQNADWRARPLPDVMIKYGREDTHYLLYIYDLMRIKLFELSKESESPDDPLLEVYQRSYNVCMQLYEKDLLTENSFLNIKGLRGAGFNGQQLAVVSVS
;
A
#
# COMPACT_ATOMS: atom_id res chain seq x y z
N MET A 1 18.75 -26.22 -16.40
CA MET A 1 18.07 -27.36 -15.76
C MET A 1 18.63 -28.71 -16.25
N GLU A 2 18.96 -28.87 -17.54
CA GLU A 2 19.61 -30.09 -18.07
C GLU A 2 21.02 -30.36 -17.50
N ASP A 3 21.87 -29.34 -17.33
CA ASP A 3 23.23 -29.50 -16.76
C ASP A 3 23.22 -29.97 -15.30
N PHE A 4 22.27 -29.48 -14.52
CA PHE A 4 22.16 -29.79 -13.09
C PHE A 4 21.77 -31.26 -12.85
N ASN A 5 20.80 -31.76 -13.63
CA ASN A 5 20.37 -33.17 -13.58
C ASN A 5 21.48 -34.14 -14.06
N HIS A 6 22.27 -33.74 -15.05
CA HIS A 6 23.44 -34.51 -15.48
C HIS A 6 24.49 -34.59 -14.36
N HIS A 7 24.74 -33.49 -13.65
CA HIS A 7 25.75 -33.43 -12.59
C HIS A 7 25.35 -34.25 -11.36
N LEU A 8 24.07 -34.21 -10.96
CA LEU A 8 23.52 -35.02 -9.86
C LEU A 8 23.58 -36.53 -10.15
N SER A 9 23.24 -36.94 -11.37
CA SER A 9 23.28 -38.36 -11.78
C SER A 9 24.71 -38.91 -11.79
N ALA A 10 25.68 -38.10 -12.22
CA ALA A 10 27.10 -38.47 -12.21
C ALA A 10 27.68 -38.55 -10.77
N LEU A 11 27.26 -37.64 -9.88
CA LEU A 11 27.64 -37.64 -8.46
C LEU A 11 27.08 -38.85 -7.71
N SER A 12 25.79 -39.15 -7.91
CA SER A 12 25.11 -40.31 -7.31
C SER A 12 25.72 -41.64 -7.76
N ALA A 13 26.05 -41.78 -9.04
CA ALA A 13 26.74 -42.96 -9.57
C ALA A 13 28.17 -43.12 -9.02
N SER A 14 28.87 -42.00 -8.78
CA SER A 14 30.24 -42.01 -8.22
C SER A 14 30.26 -42.39 -6.74
N LEU A 15 29.28 -41.95 -5.95
CA LEU A 15 29.18 -42.26 -4.51
C LEU A 15 28.97 -43.74 -4.21
N GLN A 16 28.30 -44.49 -5.10
CA GLN A 16 28.14 -45.95 -4.98
C GLN A 16 29.43 -46.74 -5.24
N SER A 17 30.44 -46.11 -5.85
CA SER A 17 31.69 -46.74 -6.25
C SER A 17 32.87 -46.47 -5.30
N ILE A 18 32.68 -45.60 -4.30
CA ILE A 18 33.72 -45.28 -3.31
C ILE A 18 33.72 -46.37 -2.22
N PRO A 19 34.83 -47.10 -2.02
CA PRO A 19 34.92 -48.13 -0.99
C PRO A 19 34.75 -47.50 0.40
N THR A 20 34.11 -48.20 1.33
CA THR A 20 33.94 -47.73 2.71
C THR A 20 35.06 -48.21 3.62
N SER A 21 35.44 -47.38 4.60
CA SER A 21 36.30 -47.72 5.75
C SER A 21 37.67 -48.33 5.35
N ASP A 22 37.92 -49.60 5.65
CA ASP A 22 39.24 -50.23 5.49
C ASP A 22 39.66 -50.40 4.02
N SER A 23 38.68 -50.60 3.12
CA SER A 23 38.95 -50.68 1.68
C SER A 23 39.35 -49.32 1.10
N PHE A 24 38.79 -48.22 1.64
CA PHE A 24 39.18 -46.87 1.22
C PHE A 24 40.66 -46.59 1.53
N ARG A 25 41.08 -46.89 2.77
CA ARG A 25 42.47 -46.69 3.21
C ARG A 25 43.47 -47.48 2.37
N PHE A 26 43.09 -48.70 1.98
CA PHE A 26 43.91 -49.53 1.10
C PHE A 26 44.07 -48.88 -0.29
N HIS A 27 42.98 -48.42 -0.90
CA HIS A 27 43.00 -47.81 -2.23
C HIS A 27 43.58 -46.39 -2.24
N TYR A 28 43.47 -45.64 -1.15
CA TYR A 28 44.01 -44.28 -1.00
C TYR A 28 45.55 -44.22 -1.02
N ASN A 29 46.22 -45.36 -0.79
CA ASN A 29 47.67 -45.47 -0.95
C ASN A 29 48.11 -45.54 -2.43
N LEU A 30 47.19 -45.75 -3.37
CA LEU A 30 47.47 -45.71 -4.81
C LEU A 30 47.42 -44.26 -5.30
N PRO A 31 48.50 -43.72 -5.93
CA PRO A 31 48.56 -42.33 -6.40
C PRO A 31 47.42 -41.94 -7.34
N GLU A 32 47.01 -42.86 -8.22
CA GLU A 32 45.96 -42.63 -9.22
C GLU A 32 44.58 -42.49 -8.57
N PHE A 33 44.31 -43.31 -7.55
CA PHE A 33 43.05 -43.24 -6.80
C PHE A 33 43.00 -41.99 -5.92
N ARG A 34 44.12 -41.64 -5.27
CA ARG A 34 44.23 -40.40 -4.47
C ARG A 34 43.96 -39.16 -5.31
N HIS A 35 44.52 -39.08 -6.52
CA HIS A 35 44.28 -37.96 -7.43
C HIS A 35 42.79 -37.80 -7.80
N LEU A 36 42.10 -38.91 -8.04
CA LEU A 36 40.66 -38.89 -8.32
C LEU A 36 39.83 -38.41 -7.11
N ILE A 37 40.16 -38.86 -5.91
CA ILE A 37 39.49 -38.41 -4.68
C ILE A 37 39.74 -36.91 -4.43
N ASP A 38 40.97 -36.43 -4.64
CA ASP A 38 41.30 -35.00 -4.49
C ASP A 38 40.51 -34.13 -5.49
N GLN A 39 40.38 -34.57 -6.75
CA GLN A 39 39.57 -33.88 -7.76
C GLN A 39 38.07 -33.84 -7.39
N LEU A 40 37.53 -34.97 -6.92
CA LEU A 40 36.14 -35.04 -6.46
C LEU A 40 35.91 -34.11 -5.26
N THR A 41 36.85 -34.07 -4.32
CA THR A 41 36.78 -33.21 -3.13
C THR A 41 36.78 -31.74 -3.53
N GLN A 42 37.68 -31.32 -4.41
CA GLN A 42 37.73 -29.94 -4.92
C GLN A 42 36.44 -29.54 -5.65
N LYS A 43 35.88 -30.44 -6.47
CA LYS A 43 34.64 -30.18 -7.18
C LYS A 43 33.45 -30.04 -6.23
N SER A 44 33.31 -30.94 -5.25
CA SER A 44 32.27 -30.88 -4.22
C SER A 44 32.37 -29.60 -3.39
N GLN A 45 33.58 -29.24 -2.96
CA GLN A 45 33.83 -27.99 -2.20
C GLN A 45 33.43 -26.75 -3.02
N SER A 46 33.77 -26.73 -4.32
CA SER A 46 33.40 -25.62 -5.21
C SER A 46 31.89 -25.49 -5.36
N MET A 47 31.17 -26.61 -5.45
CA MET A 47 29.70 -26.58 -5.54
C MET A 47 29.06 -26.10 -4.24
N LEU A 48 29.54 -26.58 -3.08
CA LEU A 48 29.05 -26.15 -1.77
C LEU A 48 29.31 -24.66 -1.52
N ASN A 49 30.47 -24.15 -1.93
CA ASN A 49 30.76 -22.72 -1.89
C ASN A 49 29.83 -21.90 -2.80
N GLN A 50 29.54 -22.38 -4.01
CA GLN A 50 28.59 -21.71 -4.91
C GLN A 50 27.16 -21.69 -4.35
N ILE A 51 26.75 -22.77 -3.67
CA ILE A 51 25.45 -22.84 -3.01
C ILE A 51 25.41 -21.85 -1.83
N GLY A 52 26.42 -21.85 -0.95
CA GLY A 52 26.47 -20.97 0.22
C GLY A 52 26.63 -19.49 -0.10
N SER A 53 27.33 -19.14 -1.19
CA SER A 53 27.44 -17.75 -1.66
C SER A 53 26.24 -17.28 -2.50
N SER A 54 25.14 -18.04 -2.52
CA SER A 54 23.97 -17.70 -3.32
C SER A 54 23.03 -16.77 -2.54
N ASP A 55 23.18 -15.46 -2.75
CA ASP A 55 22.37 -14.43 -2.08
C ASP A 55 20.86 -14.59 -2.34
N HIS A 56 20.47 -15.19 -3.46
CA HIS A 56 19.06 -15.40 -3.82
C HIS A 56 18.36 -16.50 -3.01
N ILE A 57 19.11 -17.44 -2.42
CA ILE A 57 18.56 -18.55 -1.62
C ILE A 57 18.55 -18.14 -0.15
N TRP A 58 19.65 -17.59 0.34
CA TRP A 58 19.87 -17.39 1.77
C TRP A 58 19.64 -15.95 2.22
N GLY A 59 19.71 -14.95 1.33
CA GLY A 59 19.63 -13.53 1.69
C GLY A 59 20.83 -12.98 2.47
N HIS A 60 21.84 -13.83 2.72
CA HIS A 60 23.10 -13.51 3.38
C HIS A 60 24.21 -14.43 2.84
N ASN A 61 25.48 -14.01 2.97
CA ASN A 61 26.61 -14.82 2.49
C ASN A 61 26.97 -15.89 3.53
N SER A 62 26.66 -17.16 3.22
CA SER A 62 26.88 -18.31 4.09
C SER A 62 27.89 -19.28 3.47
N SER A 63 29.11 -18.80 3.20
CA SER A 63 30.19 -19.60 2.62
C SER A 63 30.41 -20.93 3.37
N PHE A 64 30.63 -22.02 2.64
CA PHE A 64 30.83 -23.35 3.24
C PHE A 64 32.10 -23.37 4.13
N PRO A 65 32.01 -23.85 5.38
CA PRO A 65 33.15 -23.89 6.31
C PRO A 65 34.34 -24.72 5.81
N VAL A 66 35.54 -24.34 6.25
CA VAL A 66 36.78 -25.08 5.93
C VAL A 66 36.94 -26.33 6.81
N ASP A 67 36.35 -26.31 8.00
CA ASP A 67 36.31 -27.46 8.92
C ASP A 67 35.16 -28.41 8.54
N VAL A 68 35.42 -29.72 8.62
CA VAL A 68 34.45 -30.78 8.24
C VAL A 68 33.33 -30.89 9.27
N ASP A 69 33.62 -30.67 10.56
CA ASP A 69 32.62 -30.73 11.62
C ASP A 69 31.67 -29.52 11.51
N ASP A 70 32.23 -28.31 11.27
CA ASP A 70 31.45 -27.09 11.00
C ASP A 70 30.66 -27.22 9.68
N GLY A 71 31.23 -27.91 8.67
CA GLY A 71 30.57 -28.13 7.38
C GLY A 71 29.34 -29.03 7.47
N TYR A 72 29.35 -30.01 8.37
CA TYR A 72 28.17 -30.84 8.65
C TYR A 72 27.07 -30.03 9.33
N GLU A 73 27.41 -29.25 10.37
CA GLU A 73 26.47 -28.37 11.06
C GLU A 73 25.86 -27.33 10.11
N TRP A 74 26.70 -26.71 9.28
CA TRP A 74 26.26 -25.78 8.23
C TRP A 74 25.27 -26.42 7.26
N MET A 75 25.53 -27.65 6.80
CA MET A 75 24.65 -28.36 5.87
C MET A 75 23.32 -28.75 6.51
N VAL A 76 23.32 -29.09 7.81
CA VAL A 76 22.08 -29.36 8.56
C VAL A 76 21.25 -28.09 8.64
N ASN A 77 21.83 -26.97 9.06
CA ASN A 77 21.12 -25.69 9.17
C ASN A 77 20.60 -25.21 7.80
N ALA A 78 21.41 -25.31 6.75
CA ALA A 78 21.00 -24.95 5.39
C ALA A 78 19.83 -25.82 4.87
N ASN A 79 19.81 -27.11 5.22
CA ASN A 79 18.69 -27.97 4.89
C ASN A 79 17.44 -27.61 5.71
N ASP A 80 17.59 -27.29 6.99
CA ASP A 80 16.48 -26.88 7.85
C ASP A 80 15.83 -25.59 7.33
N ASP A 81 16.64 -24.58 6.96
CA ASP A 81 16.17 -23.31 6.37
C ASP A 81 15.40 -23.55 5.05
N VAL A 82 15.90 -24.43 4.19
CA VAL A 82 15.21 -24.79 2.92
C VAL A 82 13.92 -25.55 3.20
N LEU A 83 13.93 -26.46 4.16
CA LEU A 83 12.75 -27.23 4.53
C LEU A 83 11.68 -26.33 5.16
N GLU A 84 12.06 -25.36 5.98
CA GLU A 84 11.14 -24.37 6.55
C GLU A 84 10.51 -23.51 5.44
N LEU A 85 11.30 -23.05 4.47
CA LEU A 85 10.78 -22.31 3.32
C LEU A 85 9.83 -23.17 2.46
N VAL A 86 10.17 -24.44 2.25
CA VAL A 86 9.32 -25.38 1.52
C VAL A 86 8.04 -25.65 2.29
N ASP A 87 8.09 -25.83 3.61
CA ASP A 87 6.92 -26.05 4.46
C ASP A 87 6.01 -24.82 4.44
N GLU A 88 6.55 -23.60 4.53
CA GLU A 88 5.78 -22.36 4.39
C GLU A 88 5.07 -22.27 3.03
N VAL A 89 5.78 -22.59 1.94
CA VAL A 89 5.23 -22.56 0.58
C VAL A 89 4.21 -23.68 0.36
N VAL A 90 4.44 -24.88 0.91
CA VAL A 90 3.53 -26.03 0.81
C VAL A 90 2.28 -25.82 1.65
N ASP A 91 2.40 -25.27 2.86
CA ASP A 91 1.25 -24.86 3.67
C ASP A 91 0.46 -23.75 2.99
N GLU A 92 1.15 -22.79 2.36
CA GLU A 92 0.50 -21.77 1.53
C GLU A 92 -0.24 -22.39 0.34
N PHE A 93 0.36 -23.35 -0.35
CA PHE A 93 -0.22 -24.02 -1.52
C PHE A 93 -1.39 -24.94 -1.13
N HIS A 94 -1.27 -25.73 -0.07
CA HIS A 94 -2.36 -26.55 0.46
C HIS A 94 -3.52 -25.68 0.95
N ARG A 95 -3.24 -24.53 1.57
CA ARG A 95 -4.29 -23.58 1.96
C ARG A 95 -5.04 -23.03 0.75
N VAL A 96 -4.34 -22.80 -0.37
CA VAL A 96 -4.97 -22.39 -1.64
C VAL A 96 -5.82 -23.52 -2.26
N LEU A 97 -5.36 -24.76 -2.22
CA LEU A 97 -6.12 -25.92 -2.75
C LEU A 97 -7.38 -26.22 -1.93
N MET A 98 -7.29 -26.19 -0.60
CA MET A 98 -8.44 -26.40 0.29
C MET A 98 -9.50 -25.30 0.14
N GLU A 99 -9.11 -24.11 -0.32
CA GLU A 99 -10.03 -23.00 -0.64
C GLU A 99 -10.66 -23.16 -2.05
N GLN A 100 -10.02 -23.87 -2.99
CA GLN A 100 -10.56 -24.15 -4.33
C GLN A 100 -11.54 -25.32 -4.36
N ASP A 101 -11.39 -26.32 -3.47
CA ASP A 101 -12.34 -27.43 -3.32
C ASP A 101 -13.66 -27.04 -2.62
N MET A 102 -13.83 -25.77 -2.27
CA MET A 102 -15.10 -25.20 -1.80
C MET A 102 -15.97 -24.77 -2.99
N GLU A 103 -16.36 -25.73 -3.84
CA GLU A 103 -17.38 -25.51 -4.86
C GLU A 103 -18.79 -25.45 -4.26
N LYS A 104 -19.57 -24.51 -4.80
CA LYS A 104 -20.97 -24.20 -4.46
C LYS A 104 -21.85 -25.46 -4.42
N GLY A 105 -22.41 -25.76 -3.25
CA GLY A 105 -23.63 -26.57 -3.16
C GLY A 105 -24.85 -25.76 -3.64
N GLU A 106 -25.74 -26.38 -4.41
CA GLU A 106 -26.93 -25.74 -5.01
C GLU A 106 -27.97 -25.19 -4.02
N ASP A 107 -27.81 -25.43 -2.71
CA ASP A 107 -28.65 -24.84 -1.68
C ASP A 107 -27.75 -24.03 -0.75
N GLY A 108 -27.86 -22.69 -0.78
CA GLY A 108 -26.92 -21.73 -0.16
C GLY A 108 -26.85 -21.73 1.36
N PHE A 109 -26.48 -22.86 1.98
CA PHE A 109 -26.21 -23.03 3.40
C PHE A 109 -24.95 -23.88 3.61
N PHE A 110 -23.91 -23.30 4.22
CA PHE A 110 -22.67 -24.00 4.56
C PHE A 110 -22.93 -25.01 5.70
N LYS A 111 -22.75 -26.31 5.44
CA LYS A 111 -22.72 -27.36 6.47
C LYS A 111 -21.28 -27.61 6.91
N ILE A 112 -21.00 -27.33 8.18
CA ILE A 112 -19.73 -27.67 8.84
C ILE A 112 -19.67 -29.20 9.02
N LYS A 113 -18.68 -29.86 8.41
CA LYS A 113 -18.27 -31.21 8.82
C LYS A 113 -17.24 -31.08 9.94
N LYS A 114 -17.68 -31.48 11.14
CA LYS A 114 -16.89 -31.60 12.37
C LYS A 114 -15.82 -32.69 12.24
N GLU A 115 -14.60 -32.41 12.68
CA GLU A 115 -13.76 -33.11 13.70
C GLU A 115 -12.35 -32.47 13.62
N ARG A 116 -11.58 -32.15 14.66
CA ARG A 116 -11.68 -32.33 16.12
C ARG A 116 -10.67 -31.39 16.82
N LYS A 117 -11.09 -30.87 17.98
CA LYS A 117 -10.33 -30.47 19.20
C LYS A 117 -9.35 -29.28 19.14
N GLY A 118 -9.89 -28.12 19.53
CA GLY A 118 -9.17 -27.05 20.23
C GLY A 118 -10.17 -26.34 21.17
N LEU A 119 -9.86 -26.31 22.46
CA LEU A 119 -10.69 -25.90 23.59
C LEU A 119 -11.20 -24.45 23.46
N ILE A 120 -12.52 -24.23 23.40
CA ILE A 120 -13.13 -22.90 23.61
C ILE A 120 -13.98 -22.97 24.88
N LEU A 121 -13.54 -22.25 25.90
CA LEU A 121 -14.27 -22.01 27.14
C LEU A 121 -15.39 -21.00 26.84
N TRP A 122 -16.63 -21.46 26.75
CA TRP A 122 -17.81 -20.58 26.74
C TRP A 122 -18.28 -20.42 28.18
N GLY A 123 -18.03 -19.24 28.76
CA GLY A 123 -18.77 -18.79 29.93
C GLY A 123 -20.05 -18.13 29.47
N ASP A 124 -21.18 -18.65 29.91
CA ASP A 124 -22.46 -17.92 29.93
C ASP A 124 -22.27 -16.63 30.73
N ASP A 125 -22.59 -15.48 30.15
CA ASP A 125 -23.14 -14.38 30.95
C ASP A 125 -24.01 -13.42 30.14
N HIS A 126 -25.00 -12.90 30.83
CA HIS A 126 -26.17 -12.20 30.37
C HIS A 126 -25.89 -10.80 29.79
N GLY A 127 -26.71 -10.42 28.81
CA GLY A 127 -27.22 -9.06 28.59
C GLY A 127 -26.29 -7.87 28.83
N ASN A 128 -25.45 -7.54 27.85
CA ASN A 128 -25.06 -6.15 27.60
C ASN A 128 -24.55 -6.02 26.15
N GLU A 129 -25.19 -5.18 25.34
CA GLU A 129 -24.70 -4.82 24.00
C GLU A 129 -23.37 -4.08 24.12
N THR A 130 -22.28 -4.84 24.17
CA THR A 130 -20.93 -4.30 24.08
C THR A 130 -20.67 -3.93 22.62
N LYS A 131 -20.57 -2.61 22.36
CA LYS A 131 -20.13 -2.05 21.07
C LYS A 131 -18.93 -2.84 20.54
N LYS A 132 -19.08 -3.47 19.36
CA LYS A 132 -18.00 -4.19 18.70
C LYS A 132 -16.83 -3.22 18.47
N LYS A 133 -15.74 -3.39 19.20
CA LYS A 133 -14.53 -2.56 19.10
C LYS A 133 -13.84 -2.86 17.77
N VAL A 134 -13.68 -1.85 16.92
CA VAL A 134 -12.94 -1.99 15.66
C VAL A 134 -11.45 -2.01 15.93
N SER A 135 -10.78 -3.01 15.35
CA SER A 135 -9.37 -3.25 15.59
C SER A 135 -8.51 -2.40 14.67
N PHE A 136 -7.45 -1.83 15.25
CA PHE A 136 -6.35 -1.19 14.52
C PHE A 136 -5.60 -2.17 13.62
N HIS A 137 -5.49 -3.42 14.07
CA HIS A 137 -4.82 -4.47 13.35
C HIS A 137 -5.55 -5.79 13.55
N VAL A 138 -5.91 -6.45 12.45
CA VAL A 138 -6.44 -7.80 12.49
C VAL A 138 -5.40 -8.75 11.88
N HIS A 139 -4.69 -9.47 12.75
CA HIS A 139 -3.58 -10.36 12.38
C HIS A 139 -4.03 -11.53 11.50
N THR A 140 -5.29 -11.95 11.63
CA THR A 140 -5.90 -13.04 10.86
C THR A 140 -6.34 -12.63 9.45
N LEU A 141 -6.39 -11.33 9.12
CA LEU A 141 -6.75 -10.90 7.76
C LEU A 141 -5.62 -11.24 6.78
N ARG A 142 -5.99 -11.97 5.72
CA ARG A 142 -5.12 -12.23 4.57
C ARG A 142 -4.65 -10.91 3.97
N LYS A 143 -3.38 -10.85 3.57
CA LYS A 143 -2.83 -9.68 2.87
C LYS A 143 -3.56 -9.50 1.52
N PRO A 144 -4.18 -8.35 1.26
CA PRO A 144 -4.85 -8.08 -0.01
C PRO A 144 -3.93 -8.23 -1.23
N GLN A 145 -2.63 -7.97 -1.05
CA GLN A 145 -1.63 -8.12 -2.09
C GLN A 145 -1.62 -9.54 -2.68
N TYR A 146 -1.74 -10.58 -1.85
CA TYR A 146 -1.81 -11.97 -2.33
C TYR A 146 -3.21 -12.35 -2.81
N HIS A 147 -4.26 -11.84 -2.15
CA HIS A 147 -5.62 -12.22 -2.50
C HIS A 147 -6.04 -11.69 -3.87
N TYR A 148 -5.62 -10.47 -4.21
CA TYR A 148 -5.92 -9.82 -5.49
C TYR A 148 -4.76 -9.86 -6.48
N ASN A 149 -3.68 -10.59 -6.20
CA ASN A 149 -2.46 -10.65 -7.01
C ASN A 149 -1.90 -9.26 -7.36
N LEU A 150 -1.87 -8.36 -6.37
CA LEU A 150 -1.38 -7.00 -6.55
C LEU A 150 0.14 -7.04 -6.58
N ALA A 151 0.72 -6.83 -7.77
CA ALA A 151 2.16 -6.65 -7.90
C ALA A 151 2.58 -5.36 -7.19
N VAL A 152 3.58 -5.46 -6.30
CA VAL A 152 4.13 -4.30 -5.58
C VAL A 152 5.64 -4.31 -5.76
N ASP A 153 6.16 -3.26 -6.38
CA ASP A 153 7.60 -3.06 -6.54
C ASP A 153 8.18 -2.30 -5.34
N ASN A 154 8.72 -3.07 -4.40
CA ASN A 154 9.49 -2.55 -3.27
C ASN A 154 11.00 -2.57 -3.52
N SER A 155 11.45 -2.76 -4.77
CA SER A 155 12.88 -2.62 -5.08
C SER A 155 13.37 -1.23 -4.70
N ASN A 156 14.64 -1.14 -4.31
CA ASN A 156 15.30 0.10 -3.94
C ASN A 156 15.73 0.92 -5.17
N GLN A 157 14.84 1.03 -6.15
CA GLN A 157 14.99 1.84 -7.36
C GLN A 157 14.01 3.02 -7.31
N PRO A 158 14.32 4.17 -7.94
CA PRO A 158 13.40 5.30 -8.02
C PRO A 158 12.00 4.89 -8.53
N PHE A 159 10.97 5.64 -8.13
CA PHE A 159 9.63 5.41 -8.65
C PHE A 159 9.52 5.87 -10.10
N GLU A 160 8.94 5.02 -10.95
CA GLU A 160 8.72 5.33 -12.36
C GLU A 160 7.30 5.86 -12.58
N HIS A 161 7.20 7.15 -12.94
CA HIS A 161 5.94 7.78 -13.33
C HIS A 161 5.60 7.42 -14.78
N VAL A 162 5.27 6.16 -15.06
CA VAL A 162 5.05 5.58 -16.42
C VAL A 162 4.10 6.43 -17.28
N TRP A 163 3.11 7.08 -16.68
CA TRP A 163 2.15 7.92 -17.40
C TRP A 163 2.69 9.30 -17.79
N LEU A 164 3.70 9.80 -17.09
CA LEU A 164 4.38 11.06 -17.42
C LEU A 164 5.57 10.85 -18.37
N GLU A 165 6.01 9.61 -18.60
CA GLU A 165 7.14 9.31 -19.51
C GLU A 165 6.93 9.81 -20.94
N LYS A 166 5.67 9.95 -21.36
CA LYS A 166 5.30 10.48 -22.68
C LYS A 166 5.42 12.01 -22.77
N GLU A 167 5.51 12.68 -21.63
CA GLU A 167 5.54 14.14 -21.51
C GLU A 167 6.85 14.54 -20.82
N LYS A 168 7.98 14.17 -21.42
CA LYS A 168 9.29 14.70 -21.01
C LYS A 168 9.57 16.01 -21.74
N THR A 169 10.40 16.85 -21.14
CA THR A 169 10.94 18.05 -21.82
C THR A 169 11.66 17.68 -23.12
N GLU A 170 11.82 18.64 -24.04
CA GLU A 170 12.52 18.40 -25.32
C GLU A 170 13.93 17.81 -25.11
N ASP A 171 14.59 18.17 -24.01
CA ASP A 171 15.91 17.67 -23.61
C ASP A 171 15.87 16.30 -22.88
N GLY A 172 14.68 15.80 -22.55
CA GLY A 172 14.45 14.50 -21.90
C GLY A 172 14.83 14.43 -20.41
N GLU A 173 15.27 15.53 -19.81
CA GLU A 173 15.85 15.57 -18.46
C GLU A 173 14.82 15.44 -17.34
N ARG A 174 13.58 15.90 -17.54
CA ARG A 174 12.54 15.87 -16.51
C ARG A 174 11.16 15.54 -17.07
N PHE A 175 10.32 14.98 -16.21
CA PHE A 175 8.89 14.87 -16.46
C PHE A 175 8.24 16.27 -16.45
N ILE A 176 7.28 16.48 -17.33
CA ILE A 176 6.37 17.61 -17.29
C ILE A 176 5.17 17.16 -16.45
N HIS A 177 4.94 17.85 -15.34
CA HIS A 177 3.77 17.57 -14.51
C HIS A 177 2.52 18.07 -15.26
N PRO A 178 1.38 17.33 -15.30
CA PRO A 178 0.21 17.73 -16.08
C PRO A 178 -0.38 19.10 -15.72
N LEU A 179 -0.18 19.55 -14.48
CA LEU A 179 -0.57 20.88 -14.03
C LEU A 179 0.28 22.02 -14.62
N GLU A 180 1.49 21.77 -15.14
CA GLU A 180 2.35 22.81 -15.74
C GLU A 180 1.72 23.47 -16.97
N TYR A 181 0.75 22.81 -17.61
CA TYR A 181 -0.01 23.38 -18.72
C TYR A 181 -1.04 24.43 -18.29
N TYR A 182 -1.28 24.60 -16.99
CA TYR A 182 -2.30 25.48 -16.45
C TYR A 182 -1.70 26.46 -15.44
N SER A 183 -2.23 27.68 -15.44
CA SER A 183 -2.00 28.63 -14.38
C SER A 183 -3.03 28.46 -13.26
N VAL A 184 -2.68 28.86 -12.05
CA VAL A 184 -3.61 28.86 -10.92
C VAL A 184 -4.86 29.70 -11.22
N LEU A 185 -4.72 30.78 -12.00
CA LEU A 185 -5.81 31.66 -12.43
C LEU A 185 -6.84 30.97 -13.33
N ASP A 186 -6.47 29.86 -13.99
CA ASP A 186 -7.40 29.06 -14.79
C ASP A 186 -8.41 28.28 -13.93
N PHE A 187 -8.09 28.06 -12.64
CA PHE A 187 -8.92 27.31 -11.70
C PHE A 187 -9.77 28.18 -10.78
N VAL A 188 -9.38 29.46 -10.63
CA VAL A 188 -10.15 30.43 -9.86
C VAL A 188 -11.44 30.72 -10.61
N ASP A 189 -12.53 30.25 -10.03
CA ASP A 189 -13.87 30.34 -10.58
C ASP A 189 -14.30 31.82 -10.69
N LYS A 190 -14.51 32.29 -11.93
CA LYS A 190 -14.86 33.70 -12.24
C LYS A 190 -16.36 33.99 -12.07
N ASN A 191 -17.17 32.98 -11.77
CA ASN A 191 -18.58 33.17 -11.47
C ASN A 191 -18.74 33.95 -10.16
N SER A 192 -19.77 34.81 -10.09
CA SER A 192 -19.96 35.70 -8.95
C SER A 192 -20.26 34.91 -7.68
N ILE A 193 -19.26 34.78 -6.80
CA ILE A 193 -19.39 34.21 -5.45
C ILE A 193 -20.49 34.94 -4.66
N GLU A 194 -20.79 36.20 -5.02
CA GLU A 194 -21.90 36.99 -4.45
C GLU A 194 -23.26 36.33 -4.65
N SER A 195 -23.41 35.50 -5.68
CA SER A 195 -24.64 34.78 -6.01
C SER A 195 -24.61 33.30 -5.61
N LEU A 196 -23.51 32.83 -5.00
CA LEU A 196 -23.38 31.44 -4.59
C LEU A 196 -24.34 31.13 -3.44
N VAL A 197 -25.20 30.13 -3.64
CA VAL A 197 -26.09 29.60 -2.60
C VAL A 197 -25.53 28.24 -2.15
N PRO A 198 -25.02 28.11 -0.91
CA PRO A 198 -24.50 26.85 -0.39
C PRO A 198 -25.55 25.74 -0.41
N VAL A 199 -25.20 24.59 -0.99
CA VAL A 199 -26.12 23.44 -1.07
C VAL A 199 -25.76 22.44 0.01
N LYS A 200 -26.56 22.41 1.07
CA LYS A 200 -26.40 21.40 2.13
C LYS A 200 -26.90 20.04 1.64
N PRO A 201 -26.12 18.95 1.78
CA PRO A 201 -26.58 17.62 1.38
C PRO A 201 -27.70 17.13 2.31
N PRO A 202 -28.58 16.25 1.82
CA PRO A 202 -29.54 15.56 2.68
C PRO A 202 -28.81 14.62 3.67
N PRO A 203 -29.44 14.20 4.78
CA PRO A 203 -28.84 13.22 5.68
C PRO A 203 -28.40 11.94 4.95
N LEU A 204 -27.39 11.24 5.47
CA LEU A 204 -26.82 10.03 4.87
C LEU A 204 -27.86 8.94 4.58
N GLU A 205 -28.93 8.85 5.40
CA GLU A 205 -30.01 7.87 5.20
C GLU A 205 -30.83 8.13 3.94
N PHE A 206 -30.89 9.39 3.48
CA PHE A 206 -31.68 9.81 2.31
C PHE A 206 -30.82 10.07 1.08
N THR A 207 -29.50 10.04 1.22
CA THR A 207 -28.57 10.23 0.12
C THR A 207 -28.28 8.89 -0.56
N PRO A 208 -28.54 8.76 -1.88
CA PRO A 208 -28.19 7.57 -2.65
C PRO A 208 -26.72 7.19 -2.44
N PHE A 209 -26.49 5.91 -2.21
CA PHE A 209 -25.17 5.36 -1.93
C PHE A 209 -24.88 4.17 -2.82
N LYS A 210 -23.65 4.08 -3.32
CA LYS A 210 -23.16 2.92 -4.05
C LYS A 210 -21.78 2.49 -3.58
N LEU A 211 -21.67 1.24 -3.14
CA LEU A 211 -20.40 0.55 -3.00
C LEU A 211 -19.96 0.03 -4.38
N VAL A 212 -18.79 0.46 -4.85
CA VAL A 212 -18.25 0.15 -6.17
C VAL A 212 -17.17 -0.93 -6.03
N GLU A 213 -17.54 -2.17 -6.36
CA GLU A 213 -16.69 -3.36 -6.20
C GLU A 213 -16.42 -4.11 -7.51
N ASP A 214 -16.86 -3.56 -8.64
CA ASP A 214 -16.64 -4.14 -9.97
C ASP A 214 -16.35 -3.04 -11.01
N VAL A 215 -15.79 -3.47 -12.15
CA VAL A 215 -15.40 -2.58 -13.25
C VAL A 215 -16.61 -1.87 -13.87
N LYS A 216 -17.79 -2.50 -13.87
CA LYS A 216 -19.03 -1.90 -14.39
C LYS A 216 -19.42 -0.69 -13.55
N GLY A 217 -19.44 -0.85 -12.23
CA GLY A 217 -19.72 0.20 -11.27
C GLY A 217 -18.72 1.34 -11.34
N LEU A 218 -17.44 1.02 -11.59
CA LEU A 218 -16.39 2.01 -11.77
C LEU A 218 -16.57 2.84 -13.05
N LYS A 219 -16.98 2.21 -14.17
CA LYS A 219 -17.33 2.92 -15.41
C LYS A 219 -18.56 3.81 -15.25
N GLU A 220 -19.58 3.32 -14.55
CA GLU A 220 -20.78 4.13 -14.24
C GLU A 220 -20.44 5.33 -13.36
N LEU A 221 -19.55 5.15 -12.37
CA LEU A 221 -19.03 6.24 -11.55
C LEU A 221 -18.28 7.26 -12.41
N ALA A 222 -17.33 6.83 -13.24
CA ALA A 222 -16.59 7.73 -14.14
C ALA A 222 -17.52 8.55 -15.05
N ALA A 223 -18.56 7.91 -15.61
CA ALA A 223 -19.57 8.60 -16.41
C ALA A 223 -20.34 9.65 -15.59
N LYS A 224 -20.74 9.35 -14.36
CA LYS A 224 -21.39 10.35 -13.48
C LYS A 224 -20.47 11.52 -13.16
N LEU A 225 -19.21 11.25 -12.82
CA LEU A 225 -18.24 12.30 -12.49
C LEU A 225 -17.95 13.22 -13.69
N SER A 226 -18.01 12.69 -14.93
CA SER A 226 -17.86 13.51 -16.13
C SER A 226 -19.00 14.52 -16.36
N LEU A 227 -20.17 14.30 -15.74
CA LEU A 227 -21.36 15.13 -15.91
C LEU A 227 -21.54 16.20 -14.83
N VAL A 228 -20.82 16.11 -13.71
CA VAL A 228 -20.88 17.11 -12.62
C VAL A 228 -19.75 18.11 -12.78
N ASP A 229 -19.87 19.32 -12.21
CA ASP A 229 -18.82 20.34 -12.25
C ASP A 229 -17.82 20.18 -11.10
N GLU A 230 -18.25 19.59 -9.99
CA GLU A 230 -17.41 19.31 -8.83
C GLU A 230 -17.77 18.00 -8.13
N PHE A 231 -16.77 17.41 -7.48
CA PHE A 231 -16.95 16.26 -6.59
C PHE A 231 -15.90 16.26 -5.47
N ALA A 232 -16.29 15.73 -4.32
CA ALA A 232 -15.42 15.56 -3.16
C ALA A 232 -14.71 14.20 -3.23
N VAL A 233 -13.48 14.13 -2.73
CA VAL A 233 -12.68 12.90 -2.69
C VAL A 233 -11.97 12.77 -1.34
N ASP A 234 -11.88 11.54 -0.84
CA ASP A 234 -11.03 11.16 0.30
C ASP A 234 -10.49 9.73 0.07
N LEU A 235 -9.46 9.33 0.81
CA LEU A 235 -8.88 8.00 0.74
C LEU A 235 -8.65 7.39 2.13
N GLU A 236 -8.75 6.07 2.20
CA GLU A 236 -8.31 5.32 3.39
C GLU A 236 -7.08 4.49 3.08
N HIS A 237 -6.06 4.61 3.92
CA HIS A 237 -4.73 4.07 3.67
C HIS A 237 -4.26 3.15 4.81
N ASN A 238 -3.58 2.05 4.47
CA ASN A 238 -2.96 1.15 5.43
C ASN A 238 -1.45 1.02 5.17
N GLN A 239 -0.66 1.37 6.18
CA GLN A 239 0.81 1.26 6.16
C GLN A 239 1.38 0.18 7.08
N TYR A 240 0.56 -0.45 7.93
CA TYR A 240 1.08 -1.36 8.97
C TYR A 240 1.57 -2.70 8.41
N ARG A 241 0.92 -3.21 7.34
CA ARG A 241 1.29 -4.49 6.68
C ARG A 241 1.71 -4.29 5.22
N SER A 242 2.20 -3.10 4.87
CA SER A 242 2.70 -2.77 3.54
C SER A 242 3.90 -1.83 3.67
N PHE A 243 5.02 -2.12 3.00
CA PHE A 243 6.25 -1.34 3.10
C PHE A 243 6.06 0.12 2.64
N GLN A 244 5.59 0.31 1.41
CA GLN A 244 5.29 1.65 0.89
C GLN A 244 3.90 2.16 1.30
N GLY A 245 3.06 1.31 1.90
CA GLY A 245 1.64 1.60 2.14
C GLY A 245 0.69 0.99 1.11
N LEU A 246 -0.62 1.12 1.33
CA LEU A 246 -1.66 0.59 0.46
C LEU A 246 -2.97 1.38 0.64
N THR A 247 -3.45 2.01 -0.43
CA THR A 247 -4.78 2.62 -0.45
C THR A 247 -5.84 1.53 -0.50
N CYS A 248 -6.73 1.53 0.47
CA CYS A 248 -7.71 0.47 0.73
C CYS A 248 -9.13 0.85 0.31
N LEU A 249 -9.47 2.14 0.36
CA LEU A 249 -10.72 2.69 -0.15
C LEU A 249 -10.50 4.07 -0.75
N MET A 250 -11.43 4.47 -1.61
CA MET A 250 -11.59 5.83 -2.09
C MET A 250 -13.05 6.23 -1.95
N GLN A 251 -13.30 7.35 -1.31
CA GLN A 251 -14.63 7.89 -1.12
C GLN A 251 -14.82 9.05 -2.08
N ILE A 252 -15.99 9.10 -2.72
CA ILE A 252 -16.33 10.16 -3.65
C ILE A 252 -17.75 10.60 -3.36
N SER A 253 -17.96 11.91 -3.23
CA SER A 253 -19.31 12.47 -3.11
C SER A 253 -19.56 13.51 -4.19
N THR A 254 -20.70 13.37 -4.85
CA THR A 254 -21.26 14.42 -5.71
C THR A 254 -22.24 15.25 -4.90
N ARG A 255 -22.88 16.26 -5.51
CA ARG A 255 -23.95 17.02 -4.84
C ARG A 255 -25.16 16.16 -4.46
N THR A 256 -25.33 14.99 -5.08
CA THR A 256 -26.56 14.19 -4.99
C THR A 256 -26.36 12.76 -4.52
N GLU A 257 -25.14 12.22 -4.58
CA GLU A 257 -24.87 10.79 -4.33
C GLU A 257 -23.47 10.59 -3.74
N ASP A 258 -23.34 9.56 -2.89
CA ASP A 258 -22.07 9.12 -2.30
C ASP A 258 -21.62 7.77 -2.89
N PHE A 259 -20.32 7.61 -3.02
CA PHE A 259 -19.67 6.40 -3.53
C PHE A 259 -18.53 5.99 -2.62
N ILE A 260 -18.39 4.68 -2.39
CA ILE A 260 -17.19 4.09 -1.82
C ILE A 260 -16.65 3.10 -2.84
N VAL A 261 -15.41 3.28 -3.25
CA VAL A 261 -14.72 2.43 -4.22
C VAL A 261 -13.79 1.48 -3.47
N ASP A 262 -13.95 0.17 -3.70
CA ASP A 262 -13.01 -0.84 -3.22
C ASP A 262 -11.75 -0.83 -4.09
N THR A 263 -10.77 -0.05 -3.69
CA THR A 263 -9.52 0.12 -4.42
C THR A 263 -8.56 -1.06 -4.30
N LEU A 264 -8.80 -2.00 -3.38
CA LEU A 264 -8.05 -3.26 -3.30
C LEU A 264 -8.49 -4.19 -4.42
N LYS A 265 -9.81 -4.39 -4.55
CA LYS A 265 -10.39 -5.27 -5.57
C LYS A 265 -10.28 -4.69 -6.98
N LEU A 266 -10.30 -3.37 -7.09
CA LEU A 266 -10.28 -2.66 -8.38
C LEU A 266 -8.93 -2.01 -8.71
N ARG A 267 -7.85 -2.35 -8.00
CA ARG A 267 -6.55 -1.64 -8.06
C ARG A 267 -6.07 -1.32 -9.48
N ASP A 268 -6.06 -2.33 -10.35
CA ASP A 268 -5.59 -2.20 -11.74
C ASP A 268 -6.57 -1.49 -12.69
N HIS A 269 -7.77 -1.16 -12.20
CA HIS A 269 -8.86 -0.55 -12.96
C HIS A 269 -9.16 0.89 -12.54
N VAL A 270 -8.93 1.26 -11.27
CA VAL A 270 -9.17 2.62 -10.74
C VAL A 270 -8.50 3.67 -11.63
N GLY A 271 -7.20 3.54 -11.85
CA GLY A 271 -6.44 4.46 -12.70
C GLY A 271 -6.95 4.52 -14.14
N LYS A 272 -7.32 3.37 -14.72
CA LYS A 272 -7.79 3.28 -16.12
C LYS A 272 -9.11 4.02 -16.37
N HIS A 273 -9.93 4.20 -15.34
CA HIS A 273 -11.28 4.75 -15.48
C HIS A 273 -11.47 6.11 -14.83
N LEU A 274 -10.69 6.44 -13.78
CA LEU A 274 -10.85 7.71 -13.06
C LEU A 274 -9.78 8.75 -13.40
N ARG A 275 -8.66 8.38 -14.03
CA ARG A 275 -7.58 9.34 -14.32
C ARG A 275 -8.04 10.54 -15.13
N ASP A 276 -8.77 10.31 -16.21
CA ASP A 276 -9.17 11.39 -17.11
C ASP A 276 -10.03 12.44 -16.41
N VAL A 277 -11.00 12.03 -15.58
CA VAL A 277 -11.87 12.97 -14.86
C VAL A 277 -11.15 13.66 -13.70
N PHE A 278 -10.17 13.01 -13.07
CA PHE A 278 -9.32 13.65 -12.06
C PHE A 278 -8.34 14.66 -12.67
N MET A 279 -7.90 14.43 -13.91
CA MET A 279 -7.04 15.36 -14.66
C MET A 279 -7.80 16.43 -15.44
N ASP A 280 -9.13 16.30 -15.58
CA ASP A 280 -9.95 17.30 -16.28
C ASP A 280 -9.93 18.65 -15.54
N PRO A 281 -9.38 19.73 -16.16
CA PRO A 281 -9.29 21.05 -15.53
C PRO A 281 -10.65 21.71 -15.35
N THR A 282 -11.70 21.27 -16.06
CA THR A 282 -13.07 21.81 -15.94
C THR A 282 -13.80 21.27 -14.71
N LYS A 283 -13.30 20.16 -14.13
CA LYS A 283 -13.90 19.48 -12.99
C LYS A 283 -13.17 19.86 -11.72
N LYS A 284 -13.88 20.34 -10.70
CA LYS A 284 -13.29 20.66 -9.40
C LYS A 284 -13.25 19.45 -8.49
N LYS A 285 -12.07 19.13 -7.99
CA LYS A 285 -11.89 18.09 -6.98
C LYS A 285 -11.74 18.75 -5.62
N VAL A 286 -12.67 18.49 -4.70
CA VAL A 286 -12.60 19.03 -3.33
C VAL A 286 -12.05 17.96 -2.40
N LEU A 287 -10.96 18.28 -1.70
CA LEU A 287 -10.33 17.38 -0.73
C LEU A 287 -10.09 18.11 0.59
N HIS A 288 -9.65 17.39 1.62
CA HIS A 288 -9.28 17.95 2.90
C HIS A 288 -7.90 17.48 3.35
N GLY A 289 -6.89 18.37 3.33
CA GLY A 289 -5.54 18.03 3.76
C GLY A 289 -4.90 16.97 2.85
N ALA A 290 -4.94 17.21 1.53
CA ALA A 290 -4.70 16.22 0.50
C ALA A 290 -3.23 15.82 0.29
N ASP A 291 -2.29 16.34 1.09
CA ASP A 291 -0.85 16.14 0.90
C ASP A 291 -0.46 14.66 0.72
N ARG A 292 -1.09 13.77 1.48
CA ARG A 292 -0.84 12.32 1.36
C ARG A 292 -1.66 11.67 0.27
N ASP A 293 -2.89 12.12 0.06
CA ASP A 293 -3.77 11.55 -0.96
C ASP A 293 -3.22 11.73 -2.36
N ILE A 294 -2.62 12.89 -2.65
CA ILE A 294 -1.97 13.16 -3.94
C ILE A 294 -0.91 12.10 -4.24
N VAL A 295 0.00 11.84 -3.31
CA VAL A 295 1.08 10.86 -3.55
C VAL A 295 0.57 9.42 -3.56
N TRP A 296 -0.48 9.10 -2.80
CA TRP A 296 -1.09 7.77 -2.81
C TRP A 296 -1.82 7.49 -4.12
N LEU A 297 -2.55 8.47 -4.68
CA LEU A 297 -3.20 8.36 -5.99
C LEU A 297 -2.21 8.07 -7.11
N GLN A 298 -1.05 8.74 -7.08
CA GLN A 298 0.02 8.54 -8.04
C GLN A 298 0.64 7.16 -7.90
N ARG A 299 1.08 6.80 -6.68
CA ARG A 299 1.73 5.52 -6.37
C ARG A 299 0.86 4.33 -6.74
N ASP A 300 -0.42 4.37 -6.35
CA ASP A 300 -1.29 3.20 -6.41
C ASP A 300 -2.08 3.09 -7.71
N PHE A 301 -2.41 4.21 -8.35
CA PHE A 301 -3.33 4.24 -9.50
C PHE A 301 -2.82 5.06 -10.68
N GLY A 302 -1.68 5.74 -10.55
CA GLY A 302 -1.18 6.68 -11.56
C GLY A 302 -2.19 7.79 -11.85
N ILE A 303 -2.90 8.27 -10.82
CA ILE A 303 -3.85 9.38 -10.91
C ILE A 303 -3.17 10.66 -10.44
N TYR A 304 -3.27 11.72 -11.25
CA TYR A 304 -2.87 13.08 -10.91
C TYR A 304 -4.12 13.95 -10.86
N ILE A 305 -4.12 14.99 -10.02
CA ILE A 305 -5.28 15.88 -9.86
C ILE A 305 -4.99 17.24 -10.48
N CYS A 306 -5.88 17.70 -11.35
CA CYS A 306 -5.93 19.09 -11.81
C CYS A 306 -7.11 19.84 -11.16
N ASN A 307 -7.08 21.16 -11.01
CA ASN A 307 -8.22 21.93 -10.44
C ASN A 307 -8.74 21.38 -9.09
N MET A 308 -7.89 21.43 -8.07
CA MET A 308 -8.20 20.97 -6.72
C MET A 308 -8.48 22.14 -5.79
N PHE A 309 -9.44 21.97 -4.87
CA PHE A 309 -9.65 22.87 -3.74
C PHE A 309 -9.48 22.11 -2.43
N ASP A 310 -8.45 22.46 -1.65
CA ASP A 310 -8.17 21.84 -0.36
C ASP A 310 -8.82 22.65 0.78
N THR A 311 -9.86 22.10 1.39
CA THR A 311 -10.54 22.72 2.53
C THR A 311 -9.65 22.84 3.78
N GLY A 312 -8.67 21.95 3.93
CA GLY A 312 -7.63 22.06 4.94
C GLY A 312 -6.75 23.29 4.71
N GLN A 313 -6.34 23.57 3.47
CA GLN A 313 -5.61 24.80 3.15
C GLN A 313 -6.49 26.05 3.34
N ALA A 314 -7.76 25.99 2.91
CA ALA A 314 -8.73 27.05 3.13
C ALA A 314 -8.91 27.39 4.61
N SER A 315 -8.95 26.39 5.49
CA SER A 315 -9.11 26.62 6.94
C SER A 315 -7.92 27.36 7.56
N ARG A 316 -6.71 27.15 7.01
CA ARG A 316 -5.48 27.85 7.42
C ARG A 316 -5.49 29.30 6.95
N VAL A 317 -5.91 29.55 5.71
CA VAL A 317 -6.03 30.92 5.16
C VAL A 317 -7.09 31.72 5.92
N LEU A 318 -8.23 31.09 6.24
CA LEU A 318 -9.28 31.66 7.10
C LEU A 318 -8.88 31.78 8.58
N LYS A 319 -7.69 31.31 8.97
CA LYS A 319 -7.17 31.34 10.35
C LYS A 319 -8.15 30.75 11.37
N MET A 320 -8.82 29.66 11.00
CA MET A 320 -9.74 28.95 11.91
C MET A 320 -9.00 28.39 13.13
N GLU A 321 -9.72 28.13 14.22
CA GLU A 321 -9.13 27.62 15.47
C GLU A 321 -8.45 26.26 15.30
N ARG A 322 -9.00 25.41 14.42
CA ARG A 322 -8.45 24.09 14.08
C ARG A 322 -8.64 23.83 12.60
N TYR A 323 -7.76 23.01 12.02
CA TYR A 323 -7.72 22.75 10.58
C TYR A 323 -8.17 21.34 10.19
N SER A 324 -8.66 20.54 11.15
CA SER A 324 -9.07 19.15 10.89
C SER A 324 -10.48 19.07 10.29
N LEU A 325 -10.74 18.03 9.48
CA LEU A 325 -12.05 17.78 8.90
C LEU A 325 -13.14 17.68 9.97
N GLN A 326 -12.84 16.99 11.07
CA GLN A 326 -13.74 16.93 12.24
C GLN A 326 -14.16 18.33 12.72
N HIS A 327 -13.23 19.28 12.79
CA HIS A 327 -13.56 20.63 13.21
C HIS A 327 -14.46 21.31 12.18
N LEU A 328 -14.19 21.15 10.89
CA LEU A 328 -15.01 21.74 9.83
C LEU A 328 -16.43 21.15 9.81
N LEU A 329 -16.57 19.82 9.97
CA LEU A 329 -17.85 19.13 10.10
C LEU A 329 -18.65 19.66 11.29
N GLN A 330 -18.00 19.81 12.45
CA GLN A 330 -18.67 20.35 13.63
C GLN A 330 -19.06 21.83 13.45
N HIS A 331 -18.15 22.65 12.94
CA HIS A 331 -18.30 24.10 12.83
C HIS A 331 -19.35 24.48 11.78
N PHE A 332 -19.31 23.87 10.60
CA PHE A 332 -20.18 24.22 9.48
C PHE A 332 -21.46 23.38 9.41
N CYS A 333 -21.39 22.11 9.81
CA CYS A 333 -22.51 21.18 9.61
C CYS A 333 -23.21 20.81 10.93
N GLY A 334 -22.58 21.07 12.08
CA GLY A 334 -23.05 20.60 13.38
C GLY A 334 -22.89 19.09 13.58
N VAL A 335 -22.01 18.44 12.79
CA VAL A 335 -21.82 16.99 12.77
C VAL A 335 -20.59 16.60 13.58
N THR A 336 -20.77 15.70 14.54
CA THR A 336 -19.68 15.16 15.37
C THR A 336 -19.07 13.93 14.71
N ALA A 337 -17.88 14.07 14.10
CA ALA A 337 -17.18 12.93 13.49
C ALA A 337 -16.67 11.93 14.55
N ASN A 338 -16.80 10.63 14.27
CA ASN A 338 -16.37 9.56 15.16
C ASN A 338 -14.90 9.13 14.89
N LYS A 339 -13.98 9.51 15.78
CA LYS A 339 -12.54 9.23 15.63
C LYS A 339 -12.12 7.76 15.74
N GLU A 340 -13.02 6.86 16.15
CA GLU A 340 -12.65 5.46 16.42
C GLU A 340 -12.11 4.72 15.18
N TYR A 341 -12.49 5.16 13.97
CA TYR A 341 -12.22 4.45 12.72
C TYR A 341 -11.07 5.03 11.91
N GLN A 342 -10.54 6.21 12.27
CA GLN A 342 -9.41 6.84 11.59
C GLN A 342 -8.17 5.92 11.52
N ASN A 343 -8.01 5.05 12.52
CA ASN A 343 -6.91 4.10 12.59
C ASN A 343 -7.37 2.64 12.40
N ALA A 344 -8.57 2.41 11.85
CA ALA A 344 -9.08 1.06 11.63
C ALA A 344 -8.28 0.30 10.57
N ASP A 345 -8.31 -1.02 10.62
CA ASP A 345 -7.76 -1.86 9.56
C ASP A 345 -8.70 -1.88 8.32
N TRP A 346 -8.55 -0.87 7.45
CA TRP A 346 -9.37 -0.68 6.23
C TRP A 346 -9.24 -1.78 5.17
N ARG A 347 -8.41 -2.79 5.42
CA ARG A 347 -8.31 -4.01 4.61
C ARG A 347 -9.45 -5.00 4.88
N ALA A 348 -10.20 -4.82 5.98
CA ALA A 348 -11.28 -5.72 6.37
C ALA A 348 -12.36 -5.82 5.28
N ARG A 349 -12.78 -7.05 4.95
CA ARG A 349 -13.88 -7.35 4.03
C ARG A 349 -14.76 -8.50 4.59
N PRO A 350 -16.11 -8.45 4.43
CA PRO A 350 -16.87 -7.30 3.95
C PRO A 350 -16.72 -6.08 4.88
N LEU A 351 -16.92 -4.87 4.35
CA LEU A 351 -16.82 -3.65 5.15
C LEU A 351 -17.98 -3.57 6.15
N PRO A 352 -17.70 -3.38 7.46
CA PRO A 352 -18.76 -3.13 8.44
C PRO A 352 -19.53 -1.84 8.12
N ASP A 353 -20.85 -1.84 8.35
CA ASP A 353 -21.72 -0.67 8.11
C ASP A 353 -21.22 0.61 8.80
N VAL A 354 -20.61 0.46 9.99
CA VAL A 354 -20.02 1.57 10.74
C VAL A 354 -18.82 2.19 10.02
N MET A 355 -18.02 1.39 9.32
CA MET A 355 -16.89 1.87 8.51
C MET A 355 -17.38 2.48 7.19
N ILE A 356 -18.43 1.91 6.60
CA ILE A 356 -19.12 2.50 5.43
C ILE A 356 -19.65 3.89 5.79
N LYS A 357 -20.36 4.01 6.92
CA LYS A 357 -20.88 5.29 7.40
C LYS A 357 -19.76 6.31 7.62
N TYR A 358 -18.70 5.91 8.33
CA TYR A 358 -17.55 6.78 8.57
C TYR A 358 -16.94 7.27 7.24
N GLY A 359 -16.60 6.37 6.31
CA GLY A 359 -16.00 6.78 5.04
C GLY A 359 -16.91 7.68 4.21
N ARG A 360 -18.23 7.45 4.23
CA ARG A 360 -19.17 8.38 3.57
C ARG A 360 -19.10 9.78 4.18
N GLU A 361 -19.06 9.88 5.51
CA GLU A 361 -19.03 11.17 6.23
C GLU A 361 -17.84 12.05 5.85
N ASP A 362 -16.69 11.48 5.48
CA ASP A 362 -15.48 12.23 5.12
C ASP A 362 -15.63 13.06 3.83
N THR A 363 -16.47 12.63 2.89
CA THR A 363 -16.72 13.37 1.63
C THR A 363 -18.12 13.97 1.53
N HIS A 364 -19.11 13.39 2.19
CA HIS A 364 -20.53 13.72 2.03
C HIS A 364 -20.84 15.21 2.25
N TYR A 365 -20.23 15.82 3.27
CA TYR A 365 -20.43 17.24 3.60
C TYR A 365 -19.43 18.19 2.94
N LEU A 366 -18.42 17.66 2.26
CA LEU A 366 -17.23 18.42 1.90
C LEU A 366 -17.52 19.48 0.82
N LEU A 367 -18.45 19.20 -0.10
CA LEU A 367 -18.90 20.17 -1.10
C LEU A 367 -19.70 21.34 -0.49
N TYR A 368 -20.47 21.09 0.58
CA TYR A 368 -21.15 22.15 1.32
C TYR A 368 -20.16 23.03 2.10
N ILE A 369 -19.16 22.40 2.72
CA ILE A 369 -18.06 23.11 3.39
C ILE A 369 -17.30 23.96 2.37
N TYR A 370 -17.02 23.42 1.19
CA TYR A 370 -16.41 24.14 0.07
C TYR A 370 -17.16 25.43 -0.28
N ASP A 371 -18.49 25.38 -0.45
CA ASP A 371 -19.30 26.57 -0.74
C ASP A 371 -19.16 27.63 0.36
N LEU A 372 -19.32 27.21 1.62
CA LEU A 372 -19.26 28.11 2.77
C LEU A 372 -17.89 28.75 2.93
N MET A 373 -16.82 27.99 2.73
CA MET A 373 -15.45 28.51 2.82
C MET A 373 -15.15 29.48 1.69
N ARG A 374 -15.66 29.25 0.48
CA ARG A 374 -15.54 30.21 -0.63
C ARG A 374 -16.21 31.53 -0.32
N ILE A 375 -17.42 31.50 0.24
CA ILE A 375 -18.13 32.71 0.66
C ILE A 375 -17.32 33.46 1.71
N LYS A 376 -16.83 32.76 2.74
CA LYS A 376 -16.01 33.37 3.80
C LYS A 376 -14.69 33.97 3.29
N LEU A 377 -14.00 33.29 2.37
CA LEU A 377 -12.77 33.79 1.75
C LEU A 377 -13.04 35.06 0.93
N PHE A 378 -14.18 35.10 0.24
CA PHE A 378 -14.61 36.26 -0.53
C PHE A 378 -15.09 37.43 0.35
N GLU A 379 -15.74 37.16 1.48
CA GLU A 379 -16.04 38.20 2.48
C GLU A 379 -14.75 38.78 3.07
N LEU A 380 -13.78 37.93 3.40
CA LEU A 380 -12.47 38.35 3.90
C LEU A 380 -11.72 39.24 2.91
N SER A 381 -11.80 38.95 1.61
CA SER A 381 -11.17 39.76 0.56
C SER A 381 -11.79 41.16 0.45
N LYS A 382 -13.05 41.34 0.82
CA LYS A 382 -13.72 42.65 0.86
C LYS A 382 -13.35 43.47 2.10
N GLU A 383 -13.01 42.80 3.20
CA GLU A 383 -12.66 43.43 4.47
C GLU A 383 -11.19 43.84 4.55
N SER A 384 -10.28 43.15 3.84
CA SER A 384 -8.86 43.45 3.88
C SER A 384 -8.45 44.54 2.87
N GLU A 385 -7.72 45.57 3.31
CA GLU A 385 -7.01 46.50 2.42
C GLU A 385 -5.76 45.88 1.74
N SER A 386 -5.50 44.59 2.00
CA SER A 386 -4.37 43.85 1.44
C SER A 386 -4.60 43.55 -0.05
N PRO A 387 -3.57 43.63 -0.91
CA PRO A 387 -3.67 43.23 -2.31
C PRO A 387 -3.83 41.71 -2.51
N ASP A 388 -3.61 40.91 -1.47
CA ASP A 388 -3.63 39.45 -1.56
C ASP A 388 -5.07 38.91 -1.50
N ASP A 389 -5.53 38.29 -2.60
CA ASP A 389 -6.83 37.60 -2.66
C ASP A 389 -6.75 36.25 -1.89
N PRO A 390 -7.46 36.11 -0.75
CA PRO A 390 -7.43 34.87 0.05
C PRO A 390 -7.91 33.65 -0.72
N LEU A 391 -8.85 33.81 -1.66
CA LEU A 391 -9.34 32.69 -2.46
C LEU A 391 -8.24 32.22 -3.43
N LEU A 392 -7.58 33.16 -4.10
CA LEU A 392 -6.44 32.87 -4.96
C LEU A 392 -5.33 32.16 -4.18
N GLU A 393 -5.06 32.59 -2.94
CA GLU A 393 -4.07 31.95 -2.07
C GLU A 393 -4.42 30.47 -1.81
N VAL A 394 -5.69 30.15 -1.57
CA VAL A 394 -6.13 28.76 -1.39
C VAL A 394 -5.91 27.93 -2.65
N TYR A 395 -6.23 28.46 -3.82
CA TYR A 395 -5.96 27.75 -5.09
C TYR A 395 -4.46 27.61 -5.35
N GLN A 396 -3.63 28.59 -5.01
CA GLN A 396 -2.18 28.50 -5.12
C GLN A 396 -1.63 27.39 -4.22
N ARG A 397 -2.09 27.33 -2.96
CA ARG A 397 -1.69 26.27 -2.01
C ARG A 397 -2.16 24.90 -2.48
N SER A 398 -3.40 24.80 -2.97
CA SER A 398 -3.96 23.55 -3.51
C SER A 398 -3.19 23.08 -4.76
N TYR A 399 -2.86 24.00 -5.67
CA TYR A 399 -2.01 23.75 -6.82
C TYR A 399 -0.64 23.20 -6.41
N ASN A 400 0.00 23.82 -5.42
CA ASN A 400 1.31 23.38 -4.92
C ASN A 400 1.24 21.97 -4.30
N VAL A 401 0.14 21.61 -3.63
CA VAL A 401 -0.08 20.25 -3.13
C VAL A 401 -0.20 19.26 -4.28
N CYS A 402 -0.97 19.60 -5.32
CA CYS A 402 -1.13 18.72 -6.49
C CYS A 402 0.13 18.59 -7.36
N MET A 403 1.06 19.56 -7.31
CA MET A 403 2.35 19.50 -8.00
C MET A 403 3.35 18.52 -7.37
N GLN A 404 3.06 17.99 -6.18
CA GLN A 404 3.91 16.99 -5.56
C GLN A 404 3.98 15.73 -6.43
N LEU A 405 5.18 15.18 -6.61
CA LEU A 405 5.38 13.88 -7.23
C LEU A 405 5.76 12.87 -6.16
N TYR A 406 5.14 11.69 -6.21
CA TYR A 406 5.54 10.58 -5.36
C TYR A 406 6.98 10.16 -5.68
N GLU A 407 7.78 10.04 -4.64
CA GLU A 407 9.13 9.48 -4.66
C GLU A 407 9.20 8.35 -3.63
N LYS A 408 9.93 7.28 -3.97
CA LYS A 408 10.20 6.21 -3.01
C LYS A 408 11.25 6.69 -2.02
N ASP A 409 11.08 6.30 -0.75
CA ASP A 409 12.11 6.46 0.26
C ASP A 409 13.25 5.44 -0.02
N LEU A 410 14.30 5.90 -0.70
CA LEU A 410 15.43 5.05 -1.05
C LEU A 410 16.34 4.83 0.16
N LEU A 411 16.63 3.56 0.44
CA LEU A 411 17.52 3.17 1.51
C LEU A 411 18.98 3.24 1.02
N THR A 412 19.83 3.87 1.83
CA THR A 412 21.27 3.97 1.62
C THR A 412 21.97 3.26 2.78
N GLU A 413 23.26 2.99 2.63
CA GLU A 413 24.09 2.43 3.70
C GLU A 413 24.02 3.24 4.99
N ASN A 414 23.69 4.54 4.93
CA ASN A 414 23.61 5.43 6.08
C ASN A 414 22.17 5.69 6.56
N SER A 415 21.14 5.10 5.93
CA SER A 415 19.73 5.38 6.26
C SER A 415 19.38 4.99 7.71
N PHE A 416 20.05 3.99 8.27
CA PHE A 416 19.87 3.56 9.66
C PHE A 416 20.22 4.67 10.69
N LEU A 417 21.07 5.63 10.33
CA LEU A 417 21.45 6.75 11.20
C LEU A 417 20.29 7.73 11.46
N ASN A 418 19.20 7.61 10.69
CA ASN A 418 17.99 8.41 10.85
C ASN A 418 16.95 7.76 11.77
N ILE A 419 17.22 6.53 12.26
CA ILE A 419 16.38 5.88 13.26
C ILE A 419 16.35 6.75 14.53
N LYS A 420 15.14 7.14 14.95
CA LYS A 420 14.95 7.96 16.15
C LYS A 420 15.56 7.27 17.37
N GLY A 421 16.34 8.03 18.14
CA GLY A 421 17.02 7.55 19.34
C GLY A 421 18.39 6.95 19.09
N LEU A 422 18.74 6.57 17.86
CA LEU A 422 20.02 5.92 17.57
C LEU A 422 21.23 6.84 17.84
N ARG A 423 21.13 8.10 17.41
CA ARG A 423 22.16 9.13 17.66
C ARG A 423 22.28 9.52 19.14
N GLY A 424 21.21 9.32 19.92
CA GLY A 424 21.19 9.61 21.36
C GLY A 424 21.65 8.43 22.23
N ALA A 425 21.75 7.23 21.66
CA ALA A 425 22.08 6.01 22.38
C ALA A 425 23.59 5.82 22.61
N GLY A 426 24.44 6.63 21.98
CA GLY A 426 25.89 6.58 22.19
C GLY A 426 26.56 5.28 21.71
N PHE A 427 26.02 4.65 20.66
CA PHE A 427 26.58 3.44 20.09
C PHE A 427 28.03 3.63 19.64
N ASN A 428 28.89 2.67 19.98
CA ASN A 428 30.25 2.62 19.48
C ASN A 428 30.30 2.11 18.02
N GLY A 429 31.47 2.19 17.38
CA GLY A 429 31.63 1.82 15.97
C GLY A 429 31.24 0.36 15.65
N GLN A 430 31.46 -0.58 16.56
CA GLN A 430 31.07 -1.98 16.36
C GLN A 430 29.55 -2.14 16.44
N GLN A 431 28.89 -1.46 17.38
CA GLN A 431 27.44 -1.48 17.51
C GLN A 431 26.75 -0.82 16.31
N LEU A 432 27.31 0.27 15.78
CA LEU A 432 26.80 0.91 14.56
C LEU A 432 26.96 -0.02 13.34
N ALA A 433 28.05 -0.77 13.25
CA ALA A 433 28.25 -1.76 12.19
C ALA A 433 27.24 -2.92 12.26
N VAL A 434 26.82 -3.33 13.45
CA VAL A 434 25.74 -4.32 13.60
C VAL A 434 24.40 -3.73 13.12
N VAL A 435 24.10 -2.49 13.51
CA VAL A 435 22.86 -1.80 13.12
C VAL A 435 22.80 -1.55 11.61
N SER A 436 23.93 -1.29 10.94
CA SER A 436 23.94 -1.03 9.49
C SER A 436 23.66 -2.24 8.62
N VAL A 437 23.80 -3.45 9.16
CA VAL A 437 23.58 -4.73 8.46
C VAL A 437 22.21 -5.34 8.81
N SER A 438 21.49 -4.74 9.77
CA SER A 438 20.13 -5.11 10.16
C SER A 438 19.10 -4.32 9.35
#